data_AF-A0A0S7BMU8-F1
#
_entry.id   AF-A0A0S7BMU8-F1
#
_cell.length_a   1.000
_cell.length_b   1.000
_cell.length_c   1.000
_cell.angle_alpha   90.00
_cell.angle_beta   90.00
_cell.angle_gamma   90.00
#
_symmetry.space_group_name_H-M   'P 1'
#
loop_
_entity.id
_entity.type
_entity.pdbx_description
1 polymer ?
#
loop_
_entity_poly.entity_id
_entity_poly.type
_entity_poly.pdbx_seq_one_letter_code
_entity_poly.pdbx_strand_id
1 'polypeptide(L)'
;MDILMSTPVIFLIFIVLGILLMLFGQYTAPVEDTALDQKRSLYGSGEAGPESRGVPGYKPFLLISLFFAILHLGVLVVGLSNLSMTSVVYLIALMLGLLALMLG
;
A
#
# COMPACT_ATOMS: atom_id res chain seq x y z
N MET A 1 -26.51 -11.46 16.99
CA MET A 1 -26.27 -10.69 15.73
C MET A 1 -24.99 -9.87 15.80
N ASP A 2 -24.35 -9.77 16.98
CA ASP A 2 -23.14 -8.96 17.20
C ASP A 2 -21.86 -9.56 16.59
N ILE A 3 -21.78 -10.90 16.49
CA ILE A 3 -20.57 -11.56 15.97
C ILE A 3 -20.37 -11.31 14.47
N LEU A 4 -21.47 -11.29 13.69
CA LEU A 4 -21.41 -11.03 12.26
C LEU A 4 -20.98 -9.59 11.97
N MET A 5 -21.33 -8.66 12.86
CA MET A 5 -20.97 -7.24 12.76
C MET A 5 -19.66 -6.89 13.45
N SER A 6 -18.94 -7.87 14.01
CA SER A 6 -17.63 -7.63 14.58
C SER A 6 -16.60 -7.30 13.49
N THR A 7 -15.72 -6.34 13.74
CA THR A 7 -14.72 -5.86 12.77
C THR A 7 -13.90 -6.99 12.13
N PRO A 8 -13.39 -8.00 12.88
CA PRO A 8 -12.63 -9.09 12.26
C PRO A 8 -13.47 -9.95 11.33
N VAL A 9 -14.73 -10.22 11.70
CA VAL A 9 -15.62 -11.08 10.91
C VAL A 9 -16.05 -10.38 9.62
N ILE A 10 -16.44 -9.10 9.70
CA ILE A 10 -16.77 -8.30 8.49
C ILE A 10 -15.57 -8.24 7.53
N PHE A 11 -14.36 -8.05 8.04
CA PHE A 11 -13.15 -8.02 7.22
C PHE A 11 -12.94 -9.33 6.46
N LEU A 12 -13.12 -10.48 7.12
CA LEU A 12 -13.04 -11.79 6.47
C LEU A 12 -14.14 -11.98 5.42
N ILE A 13 -15.36 -11.52 5.68
CA ILE A 13 -16.46 -11.56 4.71
C ILE A 13 -16.09 -10.77 3.45
N PHE A 14 -15.51 -9.58 3.59
CA PHE A 14 -15.08 -8.78 2.44
C PHE A 14 -13.92 -9.42 1.67
N ILE A 15 -12.98 -10.08 2.34
CA ILE A 15 -11.95 -10.88 1.67
C ILE A 15 -12.58 -11.99 0.84
N VAL A 16 -13.48 -12.78 1.44
CA VAL A 16 -14.18 -13.87 0.74
C VAL A 16 -14.95 -13.33 -0.45
N LEU A 17 -15.67 -12.22 -0.28
CA LEU A 17 -16.39 -11.56 -1.38
C LEU A 17 -15.44 -11.13 -2.51
N GLY A 18 -14.30 -10.52 -2.19
CA GLY A 18 -13.30 -10.13 -3.18
C GLY A 18 -12.75 -11.32 -3.98
N ILE A 19 -12.49 -12.43 -3.29
CA ILE A 19 -12.06 -13.68 -3.92
C ILE A 19 -13.16 -14.24 -4.82
N LEU A 20 -14.41 -14.26 -4.37
CA LEU A 20 -15.53 -14.73 -5.18
C LEU A 20 -15.72 -13.88 -6.45
N LEU A 21 -15.59 -12.56 -6.34
CA LEU A 21 -15.65 -11.66 -7.49
C LEU A 21 -14.50 -11.90 -8.46
N MET A 22 -13.27 -12.09 -7.95
CA MET A 22 -12.10 -12.44 -8.77
C MET A 22 -12.30 -13.76 -9.51
N LEU A 23 -12.72 -14.81 -8.80
CA LEU A 23 -12.95 -16.14 -9.37
C LEU A 23 -14.10 -16.13 -10.38
N PHE A 24 -15.17 -15.40 -10.10
CA PHE A 24 -16.28 -15.22 -11.03
C PHE A 24 -15.83 -14.49 -12.30
N GLY A 25 -15.04 -13.43 -12.17
CA GLY A 25 -14.44 -12.73 -13.30
C GLY A 25 -13.54 -13.65 -14.13
N GLN A 26 -12.71 -14.46 -13.48
CA GLN A 26 -11.84 -15.43 -14.16
C GLN A 26 -12.64 -16.55 -14.83
N TYR A 27 -13.69 -17.06 -14.19
CA TYR A 27 -14.53 -18.14 -14.72
C TYR A 27 -15.35 -17.72 -15.95
N THR A 28 -15.83 -16.47 -15.94
CA THR A 28 -16.62 -15.91 -17.06
C THR A 28 -15.76 -15.35 -18.18
N ALA A 29 -14.46 -15.16 -17.96
CA ALA A 29 -13.55 -14.65 -18.97
C ALA A 29 -13.39 -15.67 -20.12
N PRO A 30 -13.35 -15.21 -21.39
CA PRO A 30 -12.95 -16.05 -22.51
C PRO A 30 -11.56 -16.64 -22.29
N VAL A 31 -11.32 -17.85 -22.81
CA VAL A 31 -10.02 -18.50 -22.77
C VAL A 31 -8.96 -17.59 -23.40
N GLU A 32 -7.82 -17.42 -22.72
CA GLU A 32 -6.69 -16.64 -23.22
C GLU A 32 -6.20 -17.24 -24.54
N ASP A 33 -6.05 -16.39 -25.56
CA ASP A 33 -5.38 -16.76 -26.80
C ASP A 33 -3.88 -16.85 -26.54
N THR A 34 -3.36 -18.07 -26.51
CA THR A 34 -1.96 -18.38 -26.23
C THR A 34 -1.14 -18.59 -27.50
N ALA A 35 -1.73 -18.44 -28.69
CA ALA A 35 -1.03 -18.67 -29.95
C ALA A 35 0.00 -17.58 -30.27
N LEU A 36 -0.22 -16.36 -29.78
CA LEU A 36 0.66 -15.21 -30.00
C LEU A 36 1.10 -14.60 -28.66
N ASP A 37 2.40 -14.42 -28.47
CA ASP A 37 2.98 -13.88 -27.24
C ASP A 37 2.70 -12.38 -27.02
N GLN A 38 2.10 -11.71 -28.02
CA GLN A 38 1.80 -10.28 -27.99
C GLN A 38 0.91 -9.86 -26.80
N LYS A 39 -0.04 -10.71 -26.40
CA LYS A 39 -0.92 -10.45 -25.23
C LYS A 39 -0.21 -10.60 -23.88
N ARG A 40 0.94 -11.28 -23.87
CA ARG A 40 1.77 -11.57 -22.69
C ARG A 40 3.01 -10.69 -22.60
N SER A 41 3.40 -10.09 -23.71
CA SER A 41 4.48 -9.10 -23.76
C SER A 41 4.11 -7.80 -23.05
N LEU A 42 5.13 -7.10 -22.53
CA LEU A 42 4.93 -5.79 -21.90
C LEU A 42 4.37 -4.79 -22.92
N TYR A 43 3.33 -4.04 -22.54
CA TYR A 43 2.73 -3.05 -23.43
C TYR A 43 3.71 -1.91 -23.73
N GLY A 44 4.16 -1.83 -24.99
CA GLY A 44 5.02 -0.78 -25.52
C GLY A 44 4.35 0.09 -26.58
N SER A 45 3.02 0.29 -26.52
CA SER A 45 2.27 1.03 -27.55
C SER A 45 2.43 0.48 -28.98
N GLY A 46 2.64 -0.83 -29.12
CA GLY A 46 2.90 -1.50 -30.40
C GLY A 46 4.38 -1.71 -30.73
N GLU A 47 5.28 -1.16 -29.91
CA GLU A 47 6.73 -1.39 -30.00
C GLU A 47 7.19 -2.45 -28.98
N ALA A 48 8.44 -2.92 -29.15
CA ALA A 48 9.05 -3.81 -28.17
C ALA A 48 9.17 -3.10 -26.81
N GLY A 49 8.57 -3.70 -25.78
CA GLY A 49 8.67 -3.16 -24.43
C GLY A 49 10.11 -3.13 -23.92
N PRO A 50 10.47 -2.21 -23.01
CA PRO A 50 11.80 -2.16 -22.42
C PRO A 50 12.19 -3.48 -21.75
N GLU A 51 13.34 -4.04 -22.13
CA GLU A 51 13.86 -5.30 -21.57
C GLU A 51 14.43 -5.12 -20.15
N SER A 52 14.86 -3.90 -19.83
CA SER A 52 15.28 -3.54 -18.47
C SER A 52 14.12 -2.91 -17.73
N ARG A 53 13.80 -3.45 -16.56
CA ARG A 53 12.88 -2.80 -15.62
C ARG A 53 13.43 -1.41 -15.28
N GLY A 54 12.71 -0.36 -15.67
CA GLY A 54 12.95 0.97 -15.16
C GLY A 54 12.71 0.94 -13.66
N VAL A 55 13.77 0.86 -12.85
CA VAL A 55 13.66 0.98 -11.41
C VAL A 55 13.70 2.49 -11.14
N PRO A 56 12.56 3.17 -10.91
CA PRO A 56 12.61 4.55 -10.45
C PRO A 56 13.51 4.59 -9.21
N GLY A 57 14.43 5.55 -9.18
CA GLY A 57 15.47 5.60 -8.15
C GLY A 57 14.87 5.41 -6.75
N TYR A 58 15.29 4.35 -6.05
CA TYR A 58 14.72 3.98 -4.76
C TYR A 58 14.93 5.07 -3.68
N LYS A 59 15.96 5.91 -3.86
CA LYS A 59 16.34 6.95 -2.89
C LYS A 59 15.23 7.99 -2.64
N PRO A 60 14.67 8.69 -3.65
CA PRO A 60 13.52 9.56 -3.45
C PRO A 60 12.30 8.86 -2.81
N PHE A 61 11.99 7.65 -3.26
CA PHE A 61 10.85 6.91 -2.73
C PHE A 61 11.03 6.55 -1.25
N LEU A 62 12.24 6.10 -0.87
CA LEU A 62 12.54 5.74 0.51
C LEU A 62 12.32 6.93 1.45
N LEU A 63 12.85 8.11 1.11
CA LEU A 63 12.69 9.32 1.91
C LEU A 63 11.22 9.68 2.12
N ILE A 64 10.44 9.65 1.04
CA ILE A 64 9.00 9.94 1.09
C ILE A 64 8.28 8.89 1.95
N SER A 65 8.57 7.60 1.74
CA SER A 65 7.94 6.51 2.50
C SER A 65 8.25 6.58 4.00
N LEU A 66 9.49 6.90 4.36
CA LEU A 66 9.91 7.03 5.75
C LEU A 66 9.28 8.26 6.40
N PHE A 67 9.19 9.37 5.67
CA PHE A 67 8.47 10.57 6.12
C PHE A 67 7.02 10.23 6.49
N PHE A 68 6.30 9.55 5.60
CA PHE A 68 4.92 9.15 5.86
C PHE A 68 4.81 8.17 7.03
N ALA A 69 5.76 7.25 7.20
CA ALA A 69 5.78 6.33 8.33
C ALA A 69 5.95 7.04 9.68
N ILE A 70 6.89 8.00 9.77
CA ILE A 70 7.11 8.80 10.99
C ILE A 70 5.91 9.71 11.26
N LEU A 71 5.35 10.35 10.22
CA LEU A 71 4.15 11.18 10.36
C LEU A 71 2.97 10.35 10.86
N HIS A 72 2.77 9.15 10.31
CA HIS A 72 1.73 8.24 10.74
C HIS A 72 1.89 7.85 12.21
N LEU A 73 3.12 7.56 12.65
CA LEU A 73 3.40 7.29 14.06
C LEU A 73 3.07 8.51 14.94
N GLY A 74 3.36 9.73 14.47
CA GLY A 74 2.98 10.98 15.15
C GLY A 74 1.47 11.10 15.34
N VAL A 75 0.70 10.83 14.27
CA VAL A 75 -0.77 10.82 14.34
C VAL A 75 -1.29 9.76 15.32
N LEU A 76 -0.68 8.57 15.36
CA LEU A 76 -1.05 7.54 16.34
C LEU A 76 -0.78 7.99 17.78
N VAL A 77 0.36 8.63 18.05
CA VAL A 77 0.66 9.18 19.38
C VAL A 77 -0.36 10.26 19.76
N VAL A 78 -0.69 11.18 18.86
CA VAL A 78 -1.70 12.23 19.13
C VAL A 78 -3.09 11.63 19.35
N GLY A 79 -3.49 10.66 18.54
CA GLY A 79 -4.85 10.12 18.55
C GLY A 79 -5.14 9.09 19.64
N LEU A 80 -4.12 8.38 20.14
CA LEU A 80 -4.29 7.28 21.09
C LEU A 80 -3.68 7.55 22.48
N SER A 81 -2.78 8.52 22.63
CA SER A 81 -2.15 8.79 23.92
C SER A 81 -2.92 9.79 24.77
N ASN A 82 -2.81 9.66 26.09
CA ASN A 82 -3.20 10.71 27.02
C ASN A 82 -2.12 11.81 27.07
N LEU A 83 -2.53 13.03 27.42
CA LEU A 83 -1.59 14.13 27.66
C LEU A 83 -0.68 13.79 28.84
N SER A 84 0.56 13.43 28.54
CA SER A 84 1.56 12.97 29.49
C SER A 84 2.95 13.42 29.05
N MET A 85 3.90 13.46 29.99
CA MET A 85 5.26 13.88 29.66
C MET A 85 5.92 12.97 28.61
N THR A 86 5.59 11.69 28.63
CA THR A 86 6.10 10.70 27.68
C THR A 86 5.57 10.94 26.27
N SER A 87 4.28 11.28 26.09
CA SER A 87 3.73 11.58 24.76
C SER A 87 4.35 12.85 24.18
N VAL A 88 4.61 13.87 25.00
CA VAL A 88 5.34 15.08 24.57
C VAL A 88 6.75 14.74 24.08
N VAL A 89 7.50 13.92 24.82
CA VAL A 89 8.86 13.49 24.42
C VAL A 89 8.83 12.75 23.08
N TYR A 90 7.89 11.83 22.89
CA TYR A 90 7.75 11.13 21.61
C TYR A 90 7.39 12.08 20.47
N LEU A 91 6.47 13.02 20.68
CA LEU A 91 6.11 13.99 19.65
C LEU A 91 7.30 14.87 19.26
N ILE A 92 8.10 15.33 20.21
CA ILE A 92 9.33 16.10 19.92
C ILE A 92 10.30 15.26 19.08
N ALA A 93 10.57 14.01 19.48
CA ALA A 93 11.47 13.14 18.73
C ALA A 93 10.98 12.89 17.29
N LEU A 94 9.67 12.65 17.11
CA LEU A 94 9.08 12.45 15.79
C LEU A 94 9.13 13.71 14.94
N MET A 95 8.86 14.89 15.52
CA MET A 95 8.97 16.17 14.83
C MET A 95 10.41 16.44 14.37
N LEU A 96 11.40 16.14 15.21
CA LEU A 96 12.81 16.24 14.82
C LEU A 96 13.16 15.28 13.68
N GLY A 97 12.64 14.05 13.70
CA GLY A 97 12.79 13.09 12.61
C GLY A 97 12.17 13.58 11.30
N LEU A 98 10.98 14.19 11.35
CA LEU A 98 10.34 14.79 10.17
C LEU A 98 11.13 15.99 9.63
N LEU A 99 11.63 16.86 10.52
CA LEU A 99 12.48 17.99 10.14
C LEU A 99 13.77 17.51 9.46
N ALA A 100 14.44 16.50 10.01
CA ALA A 100 15.63 15.91 9.41
C ALA A 100 15.33 15.39 7.99
N LEU A 101 14.23 14.66 7.81
CA LEU A 101 13.85 14.14 6.48
C LEU A 101 13.49 15.23 5.46
N MET A 102 12.95 16.37 5.91
CA MET A 102 12.68 17.51 5.02
C MET A 102 13.96 18.24 4.61
N LEU A 103 14.98 18.26 5.46
CA LEU A 103 16.25 18.94 5.21
C LEU A 103 17.22 18.10 4.35
N GLY A 104 16.99 16.79 4.24
CA GLY A 104 17.79 15.86 3.43
C GLY A 104 18.99 15.28 4.18
#